data_AF-A0A2S6ANG7-F1
#
_entry.id   AF-A0A2S6ANG7-F1
#
_cell.length_a   1.000
_cell.length_b   1.000
_cell.length_c   1.000
_cell.angle_alpha   90.00
_cell.angle_beta   90.00
_cell.angle_gamma   90.00
#
_symmetry.space_group_name_H-M   'P 1'
#
loop_
_entity.id
_entity.type
_entity.pdbx_description
1 polymer ?
#
loop_
_entity_poly.entity_id
_entity_poly.type
_entity_poly.pdbx_seq_one_letter_code
_entity_poly.pdbx_strand_id
1 'polypeptide(L)'
;MDGTFKMEPGAARKCAEVFQRFGDNLEPILTKAATLQKLSGFGTFQSSIDLENGFGGKGQALSNVLAGMQQAAYKMAASYLQAGGMINEAEAANKRAIALATEGSA
;
A
#
# COMPACT_ATOMS: atom_id res chain seq x y z
N MET A 1 -17.48 3.53 28.88
CA MET A 1 -16.63 2.42 28.39
C MET A 1 -15.50 3.08 27.62
N ASP A 2 -14.33 3.24 28.23
CA ASP A 2 -13.16 3.74 27.51
C ASP A 2 -12.77 2.68 26.49
N GLY A 3 -13.11 2.90 25.21
CA GLY A 3 -12.96 1.98 24.08
C GLY A 3 -11.50 1.68 23.69
N THR A 4 -10.62 1.59 24.68
CA THR A 4 -9.19 1.33 24.48
C THR A 4 -8.97 -0.17 24.37
N PHE A 5 -8.82 -0.63 23.14
CA PHE A 5 -8.35 -1.98 22.87
C PHE A 5 -6.88 -2.11 23.32
N LYS A 6 -6.61 -3.08 24.21
CA LYS A 6 -5.27 -3.39 24.70
C LYS A 6 -4.90 -4.81 24.29
N MET A 7 -3.62 -5.01 23.98
CA MET A 7 -3.10 -6.30 23.57
C MET A 7 -1.79 -6.60 24.28
N GLU A 8 -1.49 -7.88 24.47
CA GLU A 8 -0.19 -8.31 24.99
C GLU A 8 0.93 -7.85 24.01
N PRO A 9 2.03 -7.25 24.50
CA PRO A 9 3.05 -6.65 23.63
C PRO A 9 3.64 -7.59 22.57
N GLY A 10 3.92 -8.85 22.92
CA GLY A 10 4.43 -9.85 21.99
C GLY A 10 3.43 -10.20 20.88
N ALA A 11 2.17 -10.39 21.23
CA ALA A 11 1.08 -10.58 20.28
C ALA A 11 0.91 -9.35 19.36
N ALA A 12 0.99 -8.14 19.93
CA ALA A 12 0.94 -6.88 19.19
C ALA A 12 2.06 -6.77 18.16
N ARG A 13 3.29 -7.10 18.55
CA ARG A 13 4.42 -7.07 17.62
C ARG A 13 4.25 -8.09 16.51
N LYS A 14 3.82 -9.32 16.81
CA LYS A 14 3.55 -10.35 15.79
C LYS A 14 2.46 -9.94 14.81
N CYS A 15 1.35 -9.37 15.28
CA CYS A 15 0.31 -8.86 14.40
C CYS A 15 0.84 -7.74 13.50
N ALA A 16 1.57 -6.79 14.07
CA ALA A 16 2.16 -5.69 13.33
C ALA A 16 3.15 -6.17 12.25
N GLU A 17 4.00 -7.14 12.57
CA GLU A 17 4.97 -7.73 11.63
C GLU A 17 4.26 -8.35 10.41
N VAL A 18 3.10 -8.99 10.59
CA VAL A 18 2.33 -9.56 9.46
C VAL A 18 1.89 -8.47 8.50
N PHE A 19 1.36 -7.36 9.02
CA PHE A 19 0.94 -6.24 8.18
C PHE A 19 2.12 -5.50 7.54
N GLN A 20 3.23 -5.33 8.26
CA GLN A 20 4.45 -4.75 7.70
C GLN A 20 4.98 -5.59 6.54
N ARG A 21 5.13 -6.91 6.73
CA ARG A 21 5.54 -7.83 5.66
C ARG A 21 4.58 -7.80 4.48
N PHE A 22 3.28 -7.71 4.73
CA PHE A 22 2.30 -7.56 3.66
C PHE A 22 2.54 -6.27 2.87
N GLY A 23 2.72 -5.13 3.54
CA GLY A 23 3.05 -3.85 2.90
C GLY A 23 4.36 -3.90 2.10
N ASP A 24 5.41 -4.51 2.65
CA ASP A 24 6.71 -4.64 1.99
C ASP A 24 6.61 -5.49 0.70
N ASN A 25 5.79 -6.54 0.72
CA ASN A 25 5.59 -7.41 -0.43
C ASN A 25 4.78 -6.76 -1.57
N LEU A 26 4.10 -5.63 -1.33
CA LEU A 26 3.36 -4.90 -2.37
C LEU A 26 4.27 -4.01 -3.24
N GLU A 27 5.41 -3.56 -2.71
CA GLU A 27 6.39 -2.71 -3.40
C GLU A 27 6.83 -3.25 -4.79
N PRO A 28 7.25 -4.53 -4.93
CA PRO A 28 7.63 -5.07 -6.24
C PRO A 28 6.44 -5.19 -7.21
N ILE A 29 5.21 -5.31 -6.69
CA ILE A 29 4.00 -5.42 -7.49
C ILE A 29 3.60 -4.03 -8.02
N LEU A 30 3.69 -3.00 -7.18
CA LEU A 30 3.53 -1.59 -7.55
C LEU A 30 4.48 -1.18 -8.68
N THR A 31 5.75 -1.55 -8.57
CA THR A 31 6.75 -1.27 -9.62
C THR A 31 6.34 -1.89 -10.97
N LYS A 32 5.84 -3.12 -10.95
CA LYS A 32 5.35 -3.80 -12.17
C LYS A 32 4.07 -3.14 -12.71
N ALA A 33 3.14 -2.74 -11.85
CA ALA A 33 1.91 -2.04 -12.24
C ALA A 33 2.22 -0.69 -12.92
N ALA A 34 3.20 0.07 -12.41
CA ALA A 34 3.67 1.31 -13.04
C ALA A 34 4.27 1.08 -14.44
N THR A 35 4.79 -0.12 -14.71
CA THR A 35 5.33 -0.47 -16.03
C THR A 35 4.19 -0.70 -17.05
N LEU A 36 3.03 -1.19 -16.61
CA LEU A 36 1.85 -1.39 -17.47
C LEU A 36 1.28 -0.06 -17.99
N GLN A 37 1.45 1.04 -17.25
CA GLN A 37 1.07 2.38 -17.70
C GLN A 37 1.88 2.88 -18.90
N LYS A 38 3.08 2.31 -19.11
CA LYS A 38 4.03 2.72 -20.16
C LYS A 38 4.00 1.79 -21.38
N LEU A 39 3.04 0.86 -21.42
CA LEU A 39 2.85 -0.01 -22.58
C LEU A 39 2.49 0.86 -23.79
N SER A 40 3.28 0.72 -24.85
CA SER A 40 3.07 1.41 -26.13
C SER A 40 3.39 0.46 -27.28
N GLY A 41 2.97 0.83 -28.49
CA GLY A 41 3.30 0.09 -29.71
C GLY A 41 2.23 -0.90 -30.16
N PHE A 42 0.98 -0.67 -29.76
CA PHE A 42 -0.16 -1.47 -30.22
C PHE A 42 -0.48 -1.27 -31.71
N GLY A 43 0.07 -0.24 -32.35
CA GLY A 43 -0.15 0.14 -33.74
C GLY A 43 -0.97 1.43 -33.90
N THR A 44 -1.30 1.77 -35.14
CA THR A 44 -1.94 3.07 -35.46
C THR A 44 -3.42 2.97 -35.80
N PHE A 45 -4.00 1.77 -35.78
CA PHE A 45 -5.45 1.62 -35.93
C PHE A 45 -6.19 2.15 -34.71
N GLN A 46 -7.42 2.63 -34.88
CA GLN A 46 -8.21 3.15 -33.75
C GLN A 46 -8.36 2.12 -32.63
N SER A 47 -8.61 0.84 -32.98
CA SER A 47 -8.69 -0.25 -32.02
C SER A 47 -7.40 -0.47 -31.23
N SER A 48 -6.23 -0.24 -31.85
CA SER A 48 -4.93 -0.30 -31.18
C SER A 48 -4.77 0.83 -30.16
N ILE A 49 -5.18 2.05 -30.51
CA ILE A 49 -5.17 3.22 -29.62
C ILE A 49 -6.11 3.00 -28.44
N ASP A 50 -7.33 2.50 -28.69
CA ASP A 50 -8.30 2.20 -27.64
C ASP A 50 -7.78 1.15 -26.65
N LEU A 51 -7.05 0.15 -27.16
CA LEU A 51 -6.45 -0.89 -26.34
C LEU A 51 -5.29 -0.36 -25.49
N GLU A 52 -4.41 0.44 -26.08
CA GLU A 52 -3.30 1.09 -25.38
C GLU A 52 -3.82 1.96 -24.22
N ASN A 53 -4.81 2.81 -24.49
CA ASN A 53 -5.48 3.62 -23.47
C ASN A 53 -6.15 2.77 -22.39
N GLY A 54 -6.84 1.70 -22.79
CA GLY A 54 -7.52 0.79 -21.87
C GLY A 54 -6.56 0.08 -20.92
N PHE A 55 -5.40 -0.39 -21.42
CA PHE A 55 -4.37 -1.00 -20.58
C PHE A 55 -3.68 0.03 -19.68
N GLY A 56 -3.36 1.22 -20.20
CA GLY A 56 -2.81 2.31 -19.42
C GLY A 56 -3.69 2.69 -18.23
N GLY A 57 -5.01 2.86 -18.48
CA GLY A 57 -6.00 3.14 -17.44
C GLY A 57 -6.12 2.02 -16.40
N LYS A 58 -6.08 0.75 -16.81
CA LYS A 58 -6.07 -0.39 -15.87
C LYS A 58 -4.80 -0.44 -15.03
N GLY A 59 -3.65 -0.14 -15.64
CA GLY A 59 -2.37 -0.02 -14.93
C GLY A 59 -2.44 1.06 -13.84
N GLN A 60 -3.00 2.23 -14.14
CA GLN A 60 -3.22 3.29 -13.17
C GLN A 60 -4.18 2.92 -12.04
N ALA A 61 -5.33 2.32 -12.36
CA ALA A 61 -6.26 1.86 -11.34
C ALA A 61 -5.62 0.82 -10.41
N LEU A 62 -4.85 -0.12 -10.96
CA LEU A 62 -4.13 -1.13 -10.18
C LEU A 62 -3.09 -0.50 -9.25
N SER A 63 -2.26 0.42 -9.76
CA SER A 63 -1.25 1.12 -8.95
C SER A 63 -1.89 1.86 -7.78
N ASN A 64 -3.00 2.57 -8.01
CA ASN A 64 -3.70 3.31 -6.96
C ASN A 64 -4.23 2.38 -5.85
N VAL A 65 -4.82 1.24 -6.23
CA VAL A 65 -5.33 0.25 -5.27
C VAL A 65 -4.19 -0.34 -4.45
N LEU A 66 -3.09 -0.75 -5.10
CA LEU A 66 -1.94 -1.35 -4.42
C LEU A 66 -1.29 -0.36 -3.44
N ALA A 67 -1.13 0.91 -3.83
CA ALA A 67 -0.61 1.96 -2.95
C ALA A 67 -1.52 2.18 -1.72
N GLY A 68 -2.84 2.22 -1.93
CA GLY A 68 -3.80 2.34 -0.83
C GLY A 68 -3.76 1.14 0.12
N MET A 69 -3.62 -0.08 -0.42
CA MET A 69 -3.45 -1.29 0.39
C MET A 69 -2.15 -1.27 1.19
N GLN A 70 -1.05 -0.81 0.60
CA GLN A 70 0.23 -0.67 1.29
C GLN A 70 0.14 0.32 2.46
N GLN A 71 -0.45 1.49 2.22
CA GLN A 71 -0.71 2.47 3.26
C GLN A 71 -1.57 1.89 4.39
N ALA A 72 -2.67 1.22 4.04
CA ALA A 72 -3.58 0.62 5.02
C ALA A 72 -2.88 -0.44 5.89
N ALA A 73 -1.98 -1.23 5.30
CA ALA A 73 -1.19 -2.22 6.02
C ALA A 73 -0.35 -1.57 7.13
N TYR A 74 0.39 -0.51 6.83
CA TYR A 74 1.20 0.19 7.84
C TYR A 74 0.35 0.91 8.90
N LYS A 75 -0.82 1.44 8.54
CA LYS A 75 -1.79 1.97 9.54
C LYS A 75 -2.27 0.89 10.50
N MET A 76 -2.62 -0.29 9.98
CA MET A 76 -3.03 -1.44 10.80
C MET A 76 -1.90 -1.89 11.72
N ALA A 77 -0.67 -1.98 11.21
CA ALA A 77 0.51 -2.28 12.02
C ALA A 77 0.68 -1.27 13.17
N ALA A 78 0.56 0.03 12.88
CA ALA A 78 0.62 1.08 13.90
C ALA A 78 -0.48 0.93 14.97
N SER A 79 -1.71 0.60 14.58
CA SER A 79 -2.82 0.38 15.53
C SER A 79 -2.55 -0.82 16.46
N TYR A 80 -2.02 -1.93 15.94
CA TYR A 80 -1.63 -3.06 16.78
C TYR A 80 -0.49 -2.71 17.74
N LEU A 81 0.53 -1.99 17.27
CA LEU A 81 1.64 -1.54 18.11
C LEU A 81 1.16 -0.60 19.22
N GLN A 82 0.24 0.32 18.91
CA GLN A 82 -0.39 1.20 19.88
C GLN A 82 -1.21 0.41 20.92
N ALA A 83 -1.96 -0.60 20.50
CA ALA A 83 -2.70 -1.49 21.40
C ALA A 83 -1.77 -2.28 22.36
N GLY A 84 -0.54 -2.56 21.93
CA GLY A 84 0.52 -3.16 22.75
C GLY A 84 1.36 -2.16 23.56
N GLY A 85 1.06 -0.87 23.51
CA GLY A 85 1.82 0.18 24.22
C GLY A 85 3.15 0.57 23.58
N MET A 86 3.45 0.12 22.37
CA MET A 86 4.70 0.38 21.65
C MET A 86 4.61 1.68 20.83
N ILE A 87 4.49 2.82 21.51
CA ILE A 87 4.21 4.12 20.87
C ILE A 87 5.26 4.50 19.82
N ASN A 88 6.55 4.36 20.12
CA ASN A 88 7.61 4.71 19.16
C ASN A 88 7.57 3.84 17.88
N GLU A 89 7.31 2.55 18.02
CA GLU A 89 7.17 1.63 16.88
C GLU A 89 5.92 1.98 16.06
N ALA A 90 4.82 2.32 16.73
CA ALA A 90 3.58 2.76 16.09
C ALA A 90 3.76 4.08 15.31
N GLU A 91 4.49 5.05 15.87
CA GLU A 91 4.83 6.29 15.18
C GLU A 91 5.69 6.05 13.93
N ALA A 92 6.67 5.16 14.01
CA ALA A 92 7.48 4.79 12.85
C ALA A 92 6.63 4.17 11.73
N ALA A 93 5.71 3.25 12.07
CA ALA A 93 4.78 2.66 11.12
C ALA A 93 3.83 3.71 10.50
N ASN A 94 3.32 4.65 11.30
CA ASN A 94 2.49 5.75 10.81
C ASN A 94 3.27 6.70 9.88
N LYS A 95 4.53 7.03 10.20
CA LYS A 95 5.39 7.83 9.31
C LYS A 95 5.57 7.14 7.95
N ARG A 96 5.77 5.82 7.94
CA ARG A 96 5.83 5.04 6.69
C ARG A 96 4.52 5.10 5.91
N ALA A 97 3.38 4.94 6.57
CA ALA A 97 2.07 5.07 5.93
C ALA A 97 1.83 6.48 5.33
N ILE A 98 2.29 7.53 5.99
CA ILE A 98 2.19 8.91 5.48
C ILE A 98 3.07 9.09 4.24
N ALA A 99 4.33 8.63 4.28
CA ALA A 99 5.25 8.70 3.15
C ALA A 99 4.65 8.03 1.91
N LEU A 100 4.09 6.82 2.06
CA LEU A 100 3.47 6.08 0.96
C LEU A 100 2.23 6.78 0.39
N ALA A 101 1.46 7.48 1.24
CA ALA A 101 0.32 8.25 0.80
C ALA A 101 0.74 9.45 -0.07
N THR A 102 1.85 10.10 0.30
CA THR A 102 2.38 11.22 -0.47
C THR A 102 3.07 10.76 -1.77
N GLU A 103 3.72 9.60 -1.78
CA GLU A 103 4.35 9.02 -2.96
C GLU A 103 3.30 8.54 -4.00
N GLY A 104 2.17 7.99 -3.55
CA GLY A 104 1.07 7.58 -4.43
C GLY A 104 0.19 8.72 -4.95
N SER A 105 0.46 9.97 -4.54
CA SER A 105 -0.28 11.18 -4.95
C SER A 105 0.44 11.99 -6.04
N ALA A 106 1.61 11.54 -6.51
CA ALA A 106 2.42 12.14 -7.56
C ALA A 106 2.29 11.37 -8.89
#